data_AF-A0A2P2BRA0-F1
#
_entry.id   AF-A0A2P2BRA0-F1
#
_cell.length_a   1.000
_cell.length_b   1.000
_cell.length_c   1.000
_cell.angle_alpha   90.00
_cell.angle_beta   90.00
_cell.angle_gamma   90.00
#
_symmetry.space_group_name_H-M   'P 1'
#
loop_
_entity.id
_entity.type
_entity.pdbx_description
1 polymer ?
#
loop_
_entity_poly.entity_id
_entity_poly.type
_entity_poly.pdbx_seq_one_letter_code
_entity_poly.pdbx_strand_id
1 'polypeptide(L)' 'MNAIEIRNLKKNLDTFNLCIDNLDIKKGYITGFIGPNGSGKTTTIKLIMNMIFKDSGSIKIFGKEYKKMI' A
#
# COMPACT_ATOMS: atom_id res chain seq x y z
N MET A 1 -13.04 1.95 12.67
CA MET A 1 -13.14 1.35 11.32
C MET A 1 -12.04 1.91 10.44
N ASN A 2 -11.25 1.05 9.80
CA ASN A 2 -10.18 1.47 8.90
C ASN A 2 -10.71 1.65 7.47
N ALA A 3 -10.19 2.65 6.76
CA ALA A 3 -10.42 2.84 5.34
C ALA A 3 -9.45 2.02 4.49
N ILE A 4 -8.20 1.89 4.94
CA ILE A 4 -7.17 1.10 4.26
C ILE A 4 -6.47 0.22 5.30
N GLU A 5 -6.26 -1.05 4.97
CA GLU A 5 -5.51 -2.01 5.77
C GLU A 5 -4.48 -2.71 4.87
N ILE A 6 -3.21 -2.64 5.24
CA ILE A 6 -2.09 -3.26 4.54
C ILE A 6 -1.45 -4.29 5.46
N ARG A 7 -1.21 -5.50 4.95
CA ARG A 7 -0.55 -6.58 5.70
C ARG A 7 0.54 -7.25 4.86
N ASN A 8 1.75 -7.31 5.40
CA ASN A 8 2.95 -7.96 4.85
C ASN A 8 3.18 -7.64 3.37
N LEU A 9 2.99 -6.37 3.00
CA LEU A 9 3.04 -5.92 1.62
C LEU A 9 4.49 -5.87 1.15
N LYS A 10 4.75 -6.53 0.02
CA LYS A 10 6.04 -6.43 -0.67
C LYS A 10 5.86 -5.98 -2.11
N LYS A 11 6.76 -5.11 -2.54
CA LYS A 11 6.92 -4.76 -3.95
C LYS A 11 8.39 -4.58 -4.28
N ASN A 12 8.90 -5.42 -5.17
CA ASN A 12 10.22 -5.31 -5.76
C ASN A 12 10.11 -4.51 -7.06
N LEU A 13 11.00 -3.53 -7.20
CA LEU A 13 11.30 -2.76 -8.40
C LEU A 13 12.81 -2.91 -8.64
N ASP A 14 13.27 -2.66 -9.86
CA ASP A 14 14.65 -2.95 -10.30
C ASP A 14 15.73 -2.58 -9.27
N THR A 15 15.66 -1.38 -8.70
CA THR A 15 16.64 -0.88 -7.74
C THR A 15 16.07 -0.61 -6.34
N PHE A 16 14.80 -0.94 -6.11
CA PHE A 16 14.08 -0.57 -4.88
C PHE A 16 13.11 -1.64 -4.43
N ASN A 17 13.19 -2.01 -3.14
CA ASN A 17 12.25 -2.94 -2.52
C ASN A 17 11.43 -2.22 -1.45
N LEU A 18 10.11 -2.25 -1.62
CA LEU A 18 9.15 -1.78 -0.62
C LEU A 18 8.70 -2.96 0.25
N CYS A 19 8.87 -2.81 1.57
CA CYS A 19 8.32 -3.71 2.57
C CYS A 19 7.49 -2.90 3.57
N ILE A 20 6.23 -3.28 3.77
CA ILE A 20 5.37 -2.70 4.80
C ILE A 20 4.76 -3.87 5.59
N ASP A 21 5.15 -4.01 6.85
CA ASP A 21 4.66 -5.08 7.72
C ASP A 21 3.16 -4.90 7.99
N ASN A 22 2.76 -3.80 8.63
CA ASN A 22 1.35 -3.50 8.89
C ASN A 22 1.11 -1.99 8.83
N LEU A 23 0.07 -1.58 8.11
CA LEU A 23 -0.39 -0.20 8.10
C LEU A 23 -1.91 -0.14 8.08
N ASP A 24 -2.47 0.64 9.02
CA ASP A 24 -3.90 0.89 9.14
C ASP A 24 -4.18 2.39 9.03
N ILE A 25 -5.04 2.77 8.10
CA ILE A 25 -5.47 4.14 7.91
C ILE A 25 -6.94 4.26 8.33
N LYS A 26 -7.21 5.09 9.34
CA LYS A 26 -8.56 5.28 9.89
C LYS A 26 -9.46 6.00 8.90
N LYS A 27 -10.72 5.56 8.82
CA LYS A 27 -11.76 6.27 8.06
C LYS A 27 -12.04 7.65 8.68
N GLY A 28 -12.20 8.68 7.85
CA GLY A 28 -12.57 10.04 8.27
C GLY A 28 -11.38 10.95 8.61
N TYR A 29 -10.14 10.50 8.38
CA TYR A 29 -8.94 11.29 8.64
C TYR A 29 -8.23 11.65 7.34
N ILE A 30 -7.72 12.89 7.27
CA ILE A 30 -6.68 13.25 6.31
C ILE A 30 -5.37 12.65 6.81
N THR A 31 -4.72 11.82 5.98
CA THR A 31 -3.48 11.11 6.34
C THR A 31 -2.38 11.52 5.37
N GLY A 32 -1.24 11.97 5.90
CA GLY A 32 -0.04 12.28 5.12
C GLY A 32 1.00 11.15 5.17
N PHE A 33 1.59 10.83 4.03
CA PHE A 33 2.77 9.96 3.96
C PHE A 33 4.04 10.82 3.92
N ILE A 34 4.88 10.72 4.95
CA ILE A 34 6.08 11.56 5.13
C ILE A 34 7.32 10.65 5.17
N GLY A 35 8.40 11.12 4.56
CA GLY A 35 9.70 10.43 4.53
C GLY A 35 10.62 10.97 3.44
N PRO A 36 11.90 10.56 3.41
CA PRO A 36 12.89 10.99 2.41
C PRO A 36 12.52 10.59 0.97
N ASN A 37 13.17 11.20 -0.02
CA ASN A 37 13.05 10.74 -1.41
C ASN A 37 13.52 9.29 -1.54
N GLY A 38 12.83 8.50 -2.35
CA GLY A 38 13.10 7.07 -2.50
C GLY A 38 12.58 6.18 -1.36
N SER A 39 11.94 6.72 -0.31
CA SER A 39 11.41 5.90 0.80
C SER A 39 10.16 5.07 0.48
N GLY A 40 9.67 5.13 -0.77
CA GLY A 40 8.52 4.34 -1.22
C GLY A 40 7.14 5.03 -1.13
N LYS A 41 7.03 6.30 -0.71
CA LYS A 41 5.74 7.02 -0.56
C LYS A 41 4.83 6.91 -1.79
N THR A 42 5.33 7.35 -2.95
CA THR A 42 4.57 7.31 -4.21
C THR A 42 4.24 5.88 -4.63
N THR A 43 5.15 4.93 -4.38
CA THR A 43 4.94 3.51 -4.67
C THR A 43 3.80 2.95 -3.81
N THR A 44 3.78 3.23 -2.51
CA THR A 44 2.70 2.83 -1.61
C THR A 44 1.35 3.39 -2.05
N ILE A 45 1.29 4.66 -2.42
CA ILE A 45 0.07 5.29 -2.91
C ILE A 45 -0.41 4.63 -4.22
N LYS A 46 0.49 4.38 -5.18
CA LYS A 46 0.16 3.67 -6.43
C LYS A 46 -0.34 2.24 -6.20
N LEU A 47 0.23 1.52 -5.22
CA LEU A 47 -0.25 0.21 -4.81
C LEU A 47 -1.66 0.30 -4.20
N ILE A 48 -1.92 1.25 -3.30
CA ILE A 48 -3.26 1.46 -2.73
C ILE A 48 -4.28 1.76 -3.84
N MET A 49 -3.92 2.60 -4.82
CA MET A 49 -4.79 2.95 -5.94
C MET A 49 -4.89 1.86 -7.02
N ASN A 50 -4.26 0.70 -6.82
CA ASN A 50 -4.18 -0.41 -7.77
C ASN A 50 -3.66 0.02 -9.17
N MET A 51 -2.78 1.02 -9.22
CA MET A 51 -2.10 1.46 -10.46
C MET A 51 -0.88 0.60 -10.78
N ILE A 52 -0.32 -0.07 -9.78
CA ILE A 52 0.72 -1.08 -9.91
C ILE A 52 0.35 -2.25 -8.98
N PHE A 53 0.84 -3.44 -9.31
CA PHE A 53 0.51 -4.64 -8.55
C PHE A 53 1.59 -4.97 -7.52
N LYS A 54 1.14 -5.31 -6.30
CA LYS A 54 1.96 -5.92 -5.26
C LYS A 54 2.50 -7.27 -5.71
N ASP A 55 3.66 -7.65 -5.20
CA ASP A 55 4.23 -8.99 -5.44
C ASP A 55 3.75 -9.98 -4.37
N SER A 56 3.61 -9.52 -3.11
CA SER A 56 3.01 -10.31 -2.03
C SER A 56 2.28 -9.44 -1.01
N GLY A 57 1.60 -10.08 -0.05
CA GLY A 57 0.81 -9.41 0.99
C GLY A 57 -0.59 -9.03 0.52
N SER A 58 -1.28 -8.19 1.30
CA SER A 58 -2.65 -7.75 1.00
C SER A 58 -2.84 -6.25 1.23
N ILE A 59 -3.77 -5.68 0.45
CA ILE A 59 -4.28 -4.32 0.63
C ILE A 59 -5.81 -4.42 0.58
N LYS A 60 -6.48 -4.00 1.65
CA LYS A 60 -7.93 -3.87 1.71
C LYS A 60 -8.32 -2.40 1.72
N ILE A 61 -9.31 -2.05 0.92
CA ILE A 61 -9.91 -0.72 0.86
C ILE A 61 -11.37 -0.87 1.25
N PHE A 62 -11.78 -0.19 2.33
CA PHE A 62 -13.10 -0.31 2.94
C PHE A 62 -13.51 -1.78 3.18
N GLY A 63 -12.58 -2.59 3.68
CA GLY A 63 -12.78 -4.02 3.95
C GLY A 63 -12.74 -4.94 2.73
N LYS A 64 -12.63 -4.41 1.50
CA LYS A 64 -12.54 -5.20 0.27
C LYS A 64 -11.10 -5.30 -0.21
N GLU A 65 -10.61 -6.52 -0.39
CA GLU A 65 -9.34 -6.76 -1.05
C GLU A 65 -9.54 -6.69 -2.57
N TYR A 66 -8.71 -5.92 -3.26
CA TYR A 66 -8.70 -5.96 -4.72
C TYR A 66 -7.79 -7.10 -5.19
N LYS A 67 -8.28 -7.90 -6.14
CA LYS A 67 -7.52 -8.97 -6.77
C LYS A 67 -7.00 -8.49 -8.12
N LYS A 68 -5.85 -9.01 -8.52
CA LYS A 68 -5.36 -8.88 -9.90
C LYS A 68 -6.44 -9.46 -10.81
N MET A 69 -7.03 -8.63 -11.67
CA MET A 69 -7.87 -9.14 -12.76
C MET A 69 -6.92 -9.87 -13.71
N ILE A 70 -7.17 -11.17 -13.88
CA ILE A 70 -6.45 -12.05 -14.80
C ILE A 70 -7.02 -11.80 -16.19
#